data_AF-A0A9D1G9Q8-F1
#
_entry.id   AF-A0A9D1G9Q8-F1
#
_cell.length_a   1.000
_cell.length_b   1.000
_cell.length_c   1.000
_cell.angle_alpha   90.00
_cell.angle_beta   90.00
_cell.angle_gamma   90.00
#
_symmetry.space_group_name_H-M   'P 1'
#
loop_
_entity.id
_entity.type
_entity.pdbx_description
1 polymer ?
#
loop_
_entity_poly.entity_id
_entity_poly.type
_entity_poly.pdbx_seq_one_letter_code
_entity_poly.pdbx_strand_id
1 'polypeptide(L)'
;MGNIFLLANLIPLAFTEPICDFSIMIEHASQHDLQIMEQNSINDWESYFNYLANEGIYVNDNSDIKRVSGSDDVSSAITDPESHLNENYKDYYWIMDEDNSALTSDVSNAIPIEMQTTLFPREDIEAAIIVSNVEEYTSYGGCASIASLGILDYFARYLDYKEIINDPTDTNERIILASTLLSHTDFSGFGDVDETLIWPWSCCSAFNEVIKHKGLGNQIVANDLWTLIGGKKSTYWKQIKKNINEGIPVTLCTGMESGNGLFARHYTNIYGYETWVGIPNNGGERLTKQFIKARLNFGESDEYYCDAEILDCAQTALITYKLNYNDSYTFSDSDFANYFVNQSGSGQYFFYNIDTPVTLPNGKIIQTSRLRTSFIENEYLVMSPNRKDAGTAYLDITFPHNISRLSFDSSMWSSLEGAIYESFSVQYFKDGEWIDQKIIDPYELSTLKSEPENFIVLFPKTTNRIRFYATHRKPTGDKNKGRICLDNFDVSY
;
A
#
# COMPACT_ATOMS: atom_id res chain seq x y z
N MET A 1 -28.69 3.30 34.51
CA MET A 1 -29.77 4.29 34.26
C MET A 1 -29.14 5.67 34.40
N GLY A 2 -28.92 6.48 33.37
CA GLY A 2 -29.32 6.40 31.97
C GLY A 2 -28.36 7.21 31.08
N ASN A 3 -28.55 7.01 29.77
CA ASN A 3 -27.77 7.49 28.64
C ASN A 3 -27.50 9.01 28.65
N ILE A 4 -26.24 9.39 28.41
CA ILE A 4 -25.82 10.72 27.93
C ILE A 4 -25.03 10.53 26.63
N PHE A 5 -25.68 9.89 25.66
CA PHE A 5 -25.24 9.82 24.26
C PHE A 5 -26.51 9.92 23.42
N LEU A 6 -26.86 11.14 23.02
CA LEU A 6 -27.87 11.52 22.01
C LEU A 6 -28.13 13.02 22.18
N LEU A 7 -27.23 13.86 21.65
CA LEU A 7 -27.47 15.27 21.33
C LEU A 7 -26.32 15.79 20.43
N ALA A 8 -26.07 15.07 19.36
CA ALA A 8 -25.37 15.60 18.19
C ALA A 8 -26.33 15.35 17.02
N ASN A 9 -27.26 16.28 16.81
CA ASN A 9 -28.01 16.35 15.56
C ASN A 9 -28.65 17.73 15.42
N LEU A 10 -28.49 18.26 14.21
CA LEU A 10 -29.23 19.36 13.59
C LEU A 10 -28.80 20.78 13.98
N ILE A 11 -27.61 21.18 13.51
CA ILE A 11 -27.45 22.53 12.97
C ILE A 11 -27.63 22.38 11.44
N PRO A 12 -28.62 23.04 10.83
CA PRO A 12 -28.62 23.16 9.37
C PRO A 12 -27.42 24.01 8.99
N LEU A 13 -26.42 23.39 8.34
CA LEU A 13 -25.33 24.10 7.67
C LEU A 13 -25.95 24.97 6.57
N ALA A 14 -26.26 26.21 6.92
CA ALA A 14 -26.38 27.25 5.92
C ALA A 14 -24.96 27.46 5.36
N PHE A 15 -24.70 26.88 4.18
CA PHE A 15 -23.47 27.15 3.45
C PHE A 15 -23.30 28.68 3.30
N THR A 16 -22.29 29.23 3.96
CA THR A 16 -21.69 30.48 3.50
C THR A 16 -21.12 30.20 2.11
N GLU A 17 -21.42 31.07 1.15
CA GLU A 17 -20.99 30.95 -0.25
C GLU A 17 -19.55 30.43 -0.38
N PRO A 18 -19.24 29.54 -1.33
CA PRO A 18 -17.87 29.05 -1.51
C PRO A 18 -16.91 30.22 -1.81
N ILE A 19 -15.96 30.47 -0.90
CA ILE A 19 -15.09 31.68 -0.89
C ILE A 19 -13.89 31.55 -1.85
N CYS A 20 -13.57 30.36 -2.38
CA CYS A 20 -12.60 30.28 -3.49
C CYS A 20 -13.30 30.49 -4.82
N ASP A 21 -12.63 31.27 -5.64
CA ASP A 21 -13.00 31.43 -7.03
C ASP A 21 -13.02 30.07 -7.72
N PHE A 22 -14.15 29.77 -8.37
CA PHE A 22 -14.32 28.58 -9.17
C PHE A 22 -13.24 28.46 -10.26
N SER A 23 -12.63 29.58 -10.65
CA SER A 23 -11.47 29.62 -11.56
C SER A 23 -10.29 28.76 -11.08
N ILE A 24 -10.02 28.68 -9.77
CA ILE A 24 -8.94 27.84 -9.23
C ILE A 24 -9.22 26.35 -9.46
N MET A 25 -10.50 25.94 -9.36
CA MET A 25 -10.91 24.58 -9.69
C MET A 25 -10.71 24.27 -11.18
N ILE A 26 -11.00 25.25 -12.04
CA ILE A 26 -10.81 25.15 -13.49
C ILE A 26 -9.32 25.00 -13.83
N GLU A 27 -8.42 25.72 -13.16
CA GLU A 27 -6.98 25.63 -13.38
C GLU A 27 -6.42 24.22 -13.13
N HIS A 28 -7.01 23.49 -12.19
CA HIS A 28 -6.61 22.13 -11.85
C HIS A 28 -7.47 21.04 -12.53
N ALA A 29 -8.54 21.42 -13.23
CA ALA A 29 -9.47 20.47 -13.84
C ALA A 29 -8.80 19.65 -14.95
N SER A 30 -9.13 18.35 -15.00
CA SER A 30 -8.64 17.51 -16.09
C SER A 30 -9.25 17.95 -17.42
N GLN A 31 -8.60 17.63 -18.54
CA GLN A 31 -9.17 17.89 -19.87
C GLN A 31 -10.57 17.27 -20.06
N HIS A 32 -10.83 16.15 -19.38
CA HIS A 32 -12.14 15.53 -19.38
C HIS A 32 -13.17 16.36 -18.60
N ASP A 33 -12.80 16.87 -17.42
CA ASP A 33 -13.69 17.73 -16.63
C ASP A 33 -14.00 19.01 -17.42
N LEU A 34 -12.99 19.66 -18.01
CA LEU A 34 -13.17 20.87 -18.83
C LEU A 34 -14.14 20.65 -20.00
N GLN A 35 -14.09 19.49 -20.67
CA GLN A 35 -15.02 19.16 -21.75
C GLN A 35 -16.45 19.02 -21.25
N ILE A 36 -16.66 18.36 -20.11
CA ILE A 36 -18.00 18.23 -19.50
C ILE A 36 -18.52 19.59 -19.07
N MET A 37 -17.66 20.41 -18.46
CA MET A 37 -18.01 21.76 -18.04
C MET A 37 -18.45 22.63 -19.22
N GLU A 38 -17.71 22.61 -20.33
CA GLU A 38 -18.07 23.33 -21.55
C GLU A 38 -19.41 22.84 -22.12
N GLN A 39 -19.61 21.52 -22.21
CA GLN A 39 -20.84 20.92 -22.74
C GLN A 39 -22.08 21.26 -21.90
N ASN A 40 -21.91 21.40 -20.59
CA ASN A 40 -23.00 21.65 -19.65
C ASN A 40 -23.06 23.11 -19.16
N SER A 41 -22.25 24.00 -19.75
CA SER A 41 -22.19 25.42 -19.37
C SER A 41 -21.90 25.63 -17.86
N ILE A 42 -20.99 24.84 -17.30
CA ILE A 42 -20.54 24.96 -15.91
C ILE A 42 -19.41 25.99 -15.85
N ASN A 43 -19.69 27.14 -15.25
CA ASN A 43 -18.78 28.30 -15.22
C ASN A 43 -18.61 28.92 -13.83
N ASP A 44 -19.37 28.43 -12.84
CA ASP A 44 -19.35 28.86 -11.45
C ASP A 44 -19.85 27.74 -10.53
N TRP A 45 -19.82 27.98 -9.22
CA TRP A 45 -20.30 27.02 -8.23
C TRP A 45 -21.80 26.70 -8.38
N GLU A 46 -22.63 27.69 -8.72
CA GLU A 46 -24.07 27.50 -8.86
C GLU A 46 -24.39 26.55 -10.03
N SER A 47 -23.83 26.81 -11.20
CA SER A 47 -23.95 25.93 -12.37
C SER A 47 -23.36 24.54 -12.13
N TYR A 48 -22.28 24.44 -11.36
CA TYR A 48 -21.69 23.17 -10.97
C TYR A 48 -22.61 22.33 -10.07
N PHE A 49 -23.12 22.89 -8.98
CA PHE A 49 -24.03 22.17 -8.10
C PHE A 49 -25.35 21.83 -8.79
N ASN A 50 -25.85 22.71 -9.65
CA ASN A 50 -27.02 22.42 -10.49
C ASN A 50 -26.77 21.25 -11.43
N TYR A 51 -25.60 21.19 -12.08
CA TYR A 51 -25.22 20.06 -12.93
C TYR A 51 -25.18 18.76 -12.12
N LEU A 52 -24.50 18.75 -10.97
CA LEU A 52 -24.42 17.55 -10.14
C LEU A 52 -25.80 17.10 -9.65
N ALA A 53 -26.70 18.03 -9.32
CA ALA A 53 -28.06 17.71 -8.89
C ALA A 53 -28.87 17.07 -10.03
N ASN A 54 -28.72 17.58 -11.25
CA ASN A 54 -29.40 17.04 -12.43
C ASN A 54 -28.90 15.65 -12.83
N GLU A 55 -27.61 15.37 -12.64
CA GLU A 55 -27.03 14.04 -12.89
C GLU A 55 -27.35 13.03 -11.77
N GLY A 56 -28.06 13.45 -10.71
CA GLY A 56 -28.32 12.62 -9.53
C GLY A 56 -27.04 12.33 -8.73
N ILE A 57 -26.03 13.19 -8.85
CA ILE A 57 -24.74 13.12 -8.17
C ILE A 57 -24.78 13.96 -6.86
N TYR A 58 -25.61 15.03 -6.80
CA TYR A 58 -25.77 15.93 -5.65
C TYR A 58 -27.11 15.76 -4.92
N VAL A 59 -27.08 15.75 -3.59
CA VAL A 59 -28.28 15.77 -2.72
C VAL A 59 -28.12 16.84 -1.64
N ASN A 60 -29.09 17.75 -1.55
CA ASN A 60 -29.18 18.74 -0.48
C ASN A 60 -29.62 18.04 0.83
N ASP A 61 -29.06 18.43 1.99
CA ASP A 61 -29.09 17.74 3.31
C ASP A 61 -30.47 17.38 3.93
N ASN A 62 -31.58 17.53 3.21
CA ASN A 62 -32.94 17.34 3.72
C ASN A 62 -33.77 16.24 3.04
N SER A 63 -33.18 15.37 2.21
CA SER A 63 -33.94 14.23 1.64
C SER A 63 -33.13 12.95 1.55
N ASP A 64 -33.54 11.96 2.35
CA ASP A 64 -33.22 10.54 2.15
C ASP A 64 -33.65 10.09 0.75
N ILE A 65 -32.75 10.13 -0.25
CA ILE A 65 -32.94 9.40 -1.50
C ILE A 65 -31.65 8.70 -1.93
N LYS A 66 -31.79 7.38 -1.98
CA LYS A 66 -30.89 6.37 -2.55
C LYS A 66 -30.54 6.68 -4.02
N ARG A 67 -29.27 6.56 -4.40
CA ARG A 67 -28.88 6.42 -5.81
C ARG A 67 -29.68 5.28 -6.46
N VAL A 68 -30.12 5.51 -7.70
CA VAL A 68 -30.87 4.55 -8.51
C VAL A 68 -29.94 3.46 -9.02
N SER A 69 -29.70 2.47 -8.17
CA SER A 69 -29.74 1.03 -8.47
C SER A 69 -29.33 0.24 -7.22
N GLY A 70 -29.97 0.53 -6.09
CA GLY A 70 -30.02 -0.34 -4.92
C GLY A 70 -28.68 -0.72 -4.28
N SER A 71 -28.07 0.17 -3.51
CA SER A 71 -27.28 -0.18 -2.33
C SER A 71 -26.95 1.08 -1.51
N ASP A 72 -26.35 0.87 -0.35
CA ASP A 72 -26.08 1.77 0.75
C ASP A 72 -25.25 3.03 0.41
N ASP A 73 -25.12 3.94 1.38
CA ASP A 73 -24.18 5.06 1.32
C ASP A 73 -22.76 4.52 1.06
N VAL A 74 -22.25 4.76 -0.15
CA VAL A 74 -20.95 4.25 -0.66
C VAL A 74 -19.75 4.75 0.13
N SER A 75 -19.94 5.78 0.98
CA SER A 75 -18.91 6.30 1.90
C SER A 75 -18.98 5.71 3.31
N SER A 76 -19.93 4.81 3.57
CA SER A 76 -20.02 4.12 4.85
C SER A 76 -18.79 3.25 5.07
N ALA A 77 -18.28 3.28 6.30
CA ALA A 77 -17.26 2.34 6.70
C ALA A 77 -17.86 0.94 6.87
N ILE A 78 -17.16 -0.03 6.31
CA ILE A 78 -17.47 -1.46 6.39
C ILE A 78 -16.36 -2.11 7.20
N THR A 79 -16.69 -2.83 8.27
CA THR A 79 -15.68 -3.51 9.09
C THR A 79 -15.40 -4.94 8.63
N ASP A 80 -16.36 -5.55 7.93
CA ASP A 80 -16.25 -6.91 7.37
C ASP A 80 -16.97 -7.00 6.01
N PRO A 81 -16.24 -7.04 4.88
CA PRO A 81 -16.82 -7.13 3.55
C PRO A 81 -17.73 -8.35 3.37
N GLU A 82 -17.36 -9.51 3.91
CA GLU A 82 -18.16 -10.73 3.75
C GLU A 82 -19.53 -10.59 4.41
N SER A 83 -19.57 -10.15 5.68
CA SER A 83 -20.85 -9.90 6.37
C SER A 83 -21.67 -8.82 5.67
N HIS A 84 -21.05 -7.71 5.26
CA HIS A 84 -21.74 -6.65 4.53
C HIS A 84 -22.37 -7.16 3.23
N LEU A 85 -21.64 -7.99 2.46
CA LEU A 85 -22.13 -8.59 1.23
C LEU A 85 -23.27 -9.58 1.49
N ASN A 86 -23.15 -10.43 2.50
CA ASN A 86 -24.19 -11.40 2.87
C ASN A 86 -25.48 -10.72 3.38
N GLU A 87 -25.36 -9.58 4.05
CA GLU A 87 -26.51 -8.82 4.54
C GLU A 87 -27.27 -8.11 3.41
N ASN A 88 -26.54 -7.52 2.47
CA ASN A 88 -27.11 -6.69 1.39
C ASN A 88 -27.46 -7.46 0.12
N TYR A 89 -26.82 -8.61 -0.13
CA TYR A 89 -26.98 -9.41 -1.34
C TYR A 89 -27.25 -10.89 -1.02
N LYS A 90 -28.34 -11.15 -0.27
CA LYS A 90 -28.71 -12.47 0.29
C LYS A 90 -28.89 -13.60 -0.72
N ASP A 91 -29.08 -13.26 -2.00
CA ASP A 91 -29.26 -14.24 -3.09
C ASP A 91 -27.93 -14.73 -3.69
N TYR A 92 -26.79 -14.30 -3.13
CA TYR A 92 -25.45 -14.64 -3.58
C TYR A 92 -24.66 -15.36 -2.49
N TYR A 93 -23.84 -16.31 -2.91
CA TYR A 93 -22.72 -16.84 -2.14
C TYR A 93 -21.44 -16.12 -2.56
N TRP A 94 -20.68 -15.60 -1.60
CA TRP A 94 -19.53 -14.73 -1.86
C TRP A 94 -18.22 -15.48 -1.69
N ILE A 95 -17.29 -15.23 -2.62
CA ILE A 95 -15.92 -15.75 -2.58
C ILE A 95 -14.98 -14.58 -2.84
N MET A 96 -13.97 -14.41 -1.98
CA MET A 96 -12.90 -13.44 -2.22
C MET A 96 -12.00 -13.95 -3.35
N ASP A 97 -11.71 -13.09 -4.31
CA ASP A 97 -10.76 -13.34 -5.39
C ASP A 97 -9.35 -12.95 -4.91
N GLU A 98 -8.59 -13.93 -4.43
CA GLU A 98 -7.25 -13.74 -3.87
C GLU A 98 -6.28 -13.13 -4.89
N ASP A 99 -6.39 -13.49 -6.18
CA ASP A 99 -5.54 -12.93 -7.25
C ASP A 99 -5.83 -11.44 -7.53
N ASN A 100 -6.99 -10.97 -7.09
CA ASN A 100 -7.43 -9.58 -7.22
C ASN A 100 -7.67 -8.90 -5.87
N SER A 101 -6.90 -9.33 -4.86
CA SER A 101 -6.86 -8.73 -3.53
C SER A 101 -5.41 -8.63 -3.06
N ALA A 102 -5.04 -7.53 -2.40
CA ALA A 102 -3.67 -7.35 -1.91
C ALA A 102 -3.60 -6.30 -0.80
N LEU A 103 -2.52 -6.38 -0.01
CA LEU A 103 -2.12 -5.42 1.01
C LEU A 103 -0.70 -4.91 0.73
N THR A 104 -0.38 -3.69 1.16
CA THR A 104 1.01 -3.21 1.11
C THR A 104 1.95 -4.14 1.88
N SER A 105 1.46 -4.77 2.95
CA SER A 105 2.22 -5.70 3.78
C SER A 105 2.67 -6.95 3.05
N ASP A 106 2.03 -7.31 1.94
CA ASP A 106 2.45 -8.46 1.13
C ASP A 106 3.82 -8.22 0.49
N VAL A 107 4.25 -6.97 0.37
CA VAL A 107 5.51 -6.57 -0.29
C VAL A 107 6.45 -5.86 0.69
N SER A 108 5.95 -4.95 1.52
CA SER A 108 6.74 -4.14 2.45
C SER A 108 6.78 -4.68 3.87
N ASN A 109 5.99 -5.73 4.18
CA ASN A 109 5.75 -6.23 5.53
C ASN A 109 5.14 -5.16 6.48
N ALA A 110 4.48 -4.14 5.92
CA ALA A 110 3.90 -3.06 6.68
C ALA A 110 2.62 -2.49 6.05
N ILE A 111 1.81 -1.89 6.92
CA ILE A 111 0.67 -1.03 6.57
C ILE A 111 0.84 0.31 7.30
N PRO A 112 0.32 1.42 6.76
CA PRO A 112 0.32 2.71 7.47
C PRO A 112 -0.29 2.59 8.87
N ILE A 113 0.27 3.35 9.80
CA ILE A 113 -0.32 3.50 11.12
C ILE A 113 -1.61 4.30 11.02
N GLU A 114 -2.53 4.05 11.95
CA GLU A 114 -3.61 5.00 12.21
C GLU A 114 -3.03 6.22 12.93
N MET A 115 -3.29 7.41 12.38
CA MET A 115 -2.87 8.68 12.98
C MET A 115 -3.73 9.06 14.16
N GLN A 116 -3.25 9.98 15.02
CA GLN A 116 -3.93 10.39 16.25
C GLN A 116 -4.12 9.22 17.24
N THR A 117 -3.20 8.27 17.21
CA THR A 117 -3.12 7.13 18.13
C THR A 117 -1.84 7.19 18.96
N THR A 118 -1.55 6.17 19.76
CA THR A 118 -0.33 6.09 20.55
C THR A 118 0.96 6.12 19.72
N LEU A 119 0.91 5.76 18.42
CA LEU A 119 2.08 5.75 17.54
C LEU A 119 2.40 7.14 16.95
N PHE A 120 1.38 7.97 16.77
CA PHE A 120 1.49 9.39 16.41
C PHE A 120 0.36 10.17 17.11
N PRO A 121 0.59 10.61 18.35
CA PRO A 121 -0.46 11.19 19.19
C PRO A 121 -1.03 12.50 18.64
N ARG A 122 -2.30 12.75 18.95
CA ARG A 122 -2.98 14.00 18.59
C ARG A 122 -2.29 15.22 19.21
N GLU A 123 -1.78 15.08 20.43
CA GLU A 123 -1.10 16.13 21.17
C GLU A 123 0.17 16.63 20.44
N ASP A 124 0.84 15.75 19.69
CA ASP A 124 2.02 16.12 18.90
C ASP A 124 1.61 16.96 17.67
N ILE A 125 0.45 16.69 17.08
CA ILE A 125 -0.12 17.50 15.99
C ILE A 125 -0.56 18.86 16.54
N GLU A 126 -1.27 18.89 17.67
CA GLU A 126 -1.69 20.13 18.32
C GLU A 126 -0.50 21.03 18.70
N ALA A 127 0.58 20.45 19.22
CA ALA A 127 1.82 21.18 19.47
C ALA A 127 2.47 21.68 18.16
N ALA A 128 2.43 20.89 17.10
CA ALA A 128 2.98 21.27 15.80
C ALA A 128 2.24 22.45 15.16
N ILE A 129 0.91 22.53 15.30
CA ILE A 129 0.10 23.67 14.83
C ILE A 129 0.65 24.97 15.43
N ILE A 130 0.86 25.00 16.75
CA ILE A 130 1.41 26.16 17.47
C ILE A 130 2.82 26.51 16.99
N VAL A 131 3.67 25.51 16.81
CA VAL A 131 5.06 25.71 16.36
C VAL A 131 5.11 26.25 14.92
N SER A 132 4.19 25.83 14.05
CA SER A 132 4.12 26.28 12.66
C SER A 132 3.39 27.63 12.49
N ASN A 133 2.78 28.17 13.54
CA ASN A 133 1.99 29.40 13.51
C ASN A 133 0.83 29.34 12.50
N VAL A 134 0.05 28.26 12.55
CA VAL A 134 -1.10 28.01 11.64
C VAL A 134 -2.43 27.89 12.39
N GLU A 135 -2.49 28.30 13.66
CA GLU A 135 -3.69 28.26 14.51
C GLU A 135 -4.88 29.02 13.93
N GLU A 136 -4.63 30.02 13.08
CA GLU A 136 -5.68 30.78 12.40
C GLU A 136 -6.32 30.03 11.22
N TYR A 137 -5.70 28.93 10.77
CA TYR A 137 -6.17 28.10 9.65
C TYR A 137 -6.70 26.73 10.10
N THR A 138 -6.24 26.22 11.24
CA THR A 138 -6.62 24.89 11.71
C THR A 138 -6.45 24.69 13.22
N SER A 139 -7.41 24.01 13.86
CA SER A 139 -7.35 23.56 15.27
C SER A 139 -6.87 22.12 15.41
N TYR A 140 -6.85 21.35 14.31
CA TYR A 140 -6.56 19.91 14.35
C TYR A 140 -5.55 19.44 13.29
N GLY A 141 -5.08 20.33 12.42
CA GLY A 141 -4.06 20.08 11.39
C GLY A 141 -4.62 19.86 9.98
N GLY A 142 -5.90 19.52 9.85
CA GLY A 142 -6.53 19.17 8.58
C GLY A 142 -6.32 17.69 8.20
N CYS A 143 -7.39 17.01 7.75
CA CYS A 143 -7.33 15.59 7.40
C CYS A 143 -6.29 15.27 6.31
N ALA A 144 -6.06 16.18 5.36
CA ALA A 144 -5.06 16.01 4.31
C ALA A 144 -3.62 15.98 4.85
N SER A 145 -3.27 16.91 5.74
CA SER A 145 -1.96 16.96 6.38
C SER A 145 -1.73 15.73 7.25
N ILE A 146 -2.75 15.31 8.01
CA ILE A 146 -2.67 14.13 8.87
C ILE A 146 -2.48 12.85 8.04
N ALA A 147 -3.22 12.69 6.94
CA ALA A 147 -3.02 11.57 6.02
C ALA A 147 -1.59 11.56 5.45
N SER A 148 -1.08 12.71 5.00
CA SER A 148 0.30 12.86 4.54
C SER A 148 1.34 12.52 5.60
N LEU A 149 1.11 12.86 6.87
CA LEU A 149 1.97 12.44 7.98
C LEU A 149 2.00 10.92 8.14
N GLY A 150 0.86 10.25 7.98
CA GLY A 150 0.79 8.77 7.99
C GLY A 150 1.66 8.14 6.89
N ILE A 151 1.73 8.76 5.72
CA ILE A 151 2.60 8.30 4.62
C ILE A 151 4.08 8.59 4.90
N LEU A 152 4.41 9.77 5.44
CA LEU A 152 5.77 10.11 5.85
C LEU A 152 6.28 9.18 6.96
N ASP A 153 5.44 8.88 7.97
CA ASP A 153 5.73 7.88 9.01
C ASP A 153 5.94 6.50 8.40
N TYR A 154 5.10 6.08 7.45
CA TYR A 154 5.25 4.79 6.77
C TYR A 154 6.63 4.63 6.12
N PHE A 155 7.09 5.63 5.35
CA PHE A 155 8.42 5.62 4.75
C PHE A 155 9.53 5.58 5.81
N ALA A 156 9.42 6.36 6.87
CA ALA A 156 10.47 6.42 7.90
C ALA A 156 10.52 5.14 8.75
N ARG A 157 9.37 4.70 9.27
CA ARG A 157 9.23 3.61 10.23
C ARG A 157 9.52 2.25 9.61
N TYR A 158 8.97 1.99 8.42
CA TYR A 158 9.00 0.66 7.82
C TYR A 158 10.05 0.52 6.72
N LEU A 159 10.35 1.61 5.99
CA LEU A 159 11.35 1.62 4.92
C LEU A 159 12.67 2.30 5.32
N ASP A 160 12.81 2.72 6.59
CA ASP A 160 14.05 3.24 7.20
C ASP A 160 14.58 4.52 6.52
N TYR A 161 13.68 5.36 5.98
CA TYR A 161 14.00 6.70 5.49
C TYR A 161 14.20 7.69 6.65
N LYS A 162 15.31 7.51 7.39
CA LYS A 162 15.64 8.30 8.59
C LYS A 162 15.83 9.79 8.34
N GLU A 163 16.01 10.20 7.08
CA GLU A 163 16.06 11.63 6.73
C GLU A 163 14.70 12.33 6.96
N ILE A 164 13.58 11.60 6.88
CA ILE A 164 12.24 12.12 7.17
C ILE A 164 12.11 12.38 8.66
N ILE A 165 12.22 11.32 9.45
CA ILE A 165 12.24 11.29 10.91
C ILE A 165 13.13 10.12 11.34
N ASN A 166 14.08 10.36 12.25
CA ASN A 166 15.08 9.37 12.61
C ASN A 166 14.56 8.39 13.65
N ASP A 167 13.81 8.89 14.65
CA ASP A 167 13.07 8.07 15.60
C ASP A 167 11.57 8.43 15.55
N PRO A 168 10.74 7.61 14.87
CA PRO A 168 9.30 7.89 14.78
C PRO A 168 8.56 7.65 16.11
N THR A 169 9.26 7.23 17.17
CA THR A 169 8.73 7.14 18.54
C THR A 169 9.07 8.36 19.41
N ASP A 170 9.97 9.26 18.96
CA ASP A 170 10.30 10.50 19.67
C ASP A 170 9.26 11.60 19.42
N THR A 171 8.69 12.14 20.49
CA THR A 171 7.69 13.22 20.44
C THR A 171 8.23 14.49 19.79
N ASN A 172 9.46 14.92 20.09
CA ASN A 172 9.98 16.16 19.53
C ASN A 172 10.23 16.03 18.03
N GLU A 173 10.76 14.89 17.57
CA GLU A 173 10.94 14.66 16.15
C GLU A 173 9.60 14.60 15.40
N ARG A 174 8.56 13.98 15.97
CA ARG A 174 7.20 14.00 15.39
C ARG A 174 6.63 15.41 15.29
N ILE A 175 6.76 16.23 16.33
CA ILE A 175 6.33 17.64 16.31
C ILE A 175 7.09 18.43 15.24
N ILE A 176 8.39 18.21 15.08
CA ILE A 176 9.20 18.87 14.04
C ILE A 176 8.73 18.45 12.64
N LEU A 177 8.49 17.15 12.41
CA LEU A 177 7.98 16.67 11.13
C LEU A 177 6.62 17.26 10.80
N ALA A 178 5.68 17.21 11.74
CA ALA A 178 4.34 17.75 11.59
C ALA A 178 4.36 19.27 11.35
N SER A 179 5.13 20.02 12.16
CA SER A 179 5.22 21.49 11.97
C SER A 179 5.85 21.85 10.64
N THR A 180 6.83 21.08 10.17
CA THR A 180 7.42 21.28 8.83
C THR A 180 6.39 21.03 7.74
N LEU A 181 5.56 19.98 7.82
CA LEU A 181 4.52 19.75 6.82
C LEU A 181 3.47 20.87 6.84
N LEU A 182 2.97 21.24 8.03
CA LEU A 182 1.97 22.28 8.20
C LEU A 182 2.46 23.63 7.67
N SER A 183 3.72 24.00 7.90
CA SER A 183 4.28 25.26 7.40
C SER A 183 4.43 25.34 5.88
N HIS A 184 4.39 24.20 5.18
CA HIS A 184 4.40 24.12 3.71
C HIS A 184 3.01 23.81 3.14
N THR A 185 2.01 23.64 4.00
CA THR A 185 0.65 23.35 3.58
C THR A 185 -0.05 24.64 3.23
N ASP A 186 -0.52 24.73 1.99
CA ASP A 186 -1.42 25.80 1.57
C ASP A 186 -2.84 25.42 2.03
N PHE A 187 -3.22 25.96 3.20
CA PHE A 187 -4.57 25.85 3.73
C PHE A 187 -5.47 26.67 2.83
N SER A 188 -6.41 25.99 2.17
CA SER A 188 -7.38 26.72 1.36
C SER A 188 -8.19 27.62 2.30
N GLY A 189 -8.59 28.81 1.85
CA GLY A 189 -9.43 29.72 2.63
C GLY A 189 -10.87 29.22 2.86
N PHE A 190 -11.09 27.91 2.78
CA PHE A 190 -12.36 27.22 3.01
C PHE A 190 -12.34 26.47 4.34
N GLY A 191 -13.45 26.61 5.07
CA GLY A 191 -13.59 26.06 6.41
C GLY A 191 -13.24 27.08 7.49
N ASP A 192 -13.83 26.90 8.66
CA ASP A 192 -13.31 27.55 9.87
C ASP A 192 -12.07 26.77 10.36
N VAL A 193 -11.40 27.28 11.38
CA VAL A 193 -10.33 26.61 12.13
C VAL A 193 -10.70 25.16 12.48
N ASP A 194 -11.97 24.84 12.68
CA ASP A 194 -12.48 23.50 13.00
C ASP A 194 -12.85 22.64 11.78
N GLU A 195 -12.93 23.21 10.58
CA GLU A 195 -13.34 22.54 9.33
C GLU A 195 -12.29 22.73 8.21
N THR A 196 -11.02 22.57 8.54
CA THR A 196 -9.89 22.81 7.63
C THR A 196 -10.01 22.06 6.30
N LEU A 197 -10.12 22.80 5.19
CA LEU A 197 -10.06 22.26 3.84
C LEU A 197 -8.66 22.47 3.23
N ILE A 198 -8.09 21.40 2.68
CA ILE A 198 -6.84 21.42 1.93
C ILE A 198 -7.10 20.72 0.61
N TRP A 199 -6.73 21.37 -0.49
CA TRP A 199 -6.89 20.79 -1.82
C TRP A 199 -5.87 19.66 -2.07
N PRO A 200 -6.21 18.64 -2.90
CA PRO A 200 -5.32 17.50 -3.14
C PRO A 200 -3.95 17.90 -3.70
N TRP A 201 -3.91 18.89 -4.60
CA TRP A 201 -2.66 19.40 -5.16
C TRP A 201 -1.82 20.16 -4.12
N SER A 202 -2.46 20.90 -3.19
CA SER A 202 -1.77 21.57 -2.08
C SER A 202 -1.18 20.55 -1.11
N CYS A 203 -1.92 19.49 -0.79
CA CYS A 203 -1.46 18.35 0.01
C CYS A 203 -0.24 17.66 -0.65
N CYS A 204 -0.35 17.36 -1.95
CA CYS A 204 0.71 16.77 -2.76
C CYS A 204 1.96 17.67 -2.81
N SER A 205 1.78 18.98 -2.99
CA SER A 205 2.86 19.97 -3.03
C SER A 205 3.59 20.05 -1.68
N ALA A 206 2.85 20.14 -0.58
CA ALA A 206 3.41 20.20 0.78
C ALA A 206 4.25 18.95 1.08
N PHE A 207 3.73 17.75 0.77
CA PHE A 207 4.47 16.49 0.91
C PHE A 207 5.79 16.53 0.13
N ASN A 208 5.74 16.93 -1.16
CA ASN A 208 6.92 16.97 -2.02
C ASN A 208 7.95 18.00 -1.55
N GLU A 209 7.54 19.16 -1.04
CA GLU A 209 8.47 20.15 -0.49
C GLU A 209 9.14 19.65 0.80
N VAL A 210 8.41 18.95 1.69
CA VAL A 210 9.01 18.29 2.86
C VAL A 210 10.07 17.29 2.41
N ILE A 211 9.72 16.35 1.52
CA ILE A 211 10.64 15.33 1.00
C ILE A 211 11.88 15.94 0.35
N LYS A 212 11.70 17.01 -0.44
CA LYS A 212 12.80 17.76 -1.07
C LYS A 212 13.71 18.43 -0.05
N HIS A 213 13.17 19.05 1.00
CA HIS A 213 13.96 19.61 2.09
C HIS A 213 14.73 18.55 2.89
N LYS A 214 14.24 17.30 2.91
CA LYS A 214 14.99 16.15 3.46
C LYS A 214 16.01 15.54 2.49
N GLY A 215 16.20 16.13 1.31
CA GLY A 215 17.14 15.64 0.29
C GLY A 215 16.66 14.39 -0.47
N LEU A 216 15.36 14.07 -0.37
CA LEU A 216 14.77 12.84 -0.94
C LEU A 216 13.94 13.10 -2.20
N GLY A 217 13.90 14.33 -2.73
CA GLY A 217 13.03 14.71 -3.87
C GLY A 217 13.24 13.94 -5.17
N ASN A 218 14.39 13.29 -5.36
CA ASN A 218 14.62 12.39 -6.50
C ASN A 218 14.20 10.94 -6.21
N GLN A 219 14.05 10.56 -4.94
CA GLN A 219 13.78 9.19 -4.49
C GLN A 219 12.30 8.96 -4.18
N ILE A 220 11.62 9.94 -3.61
CA ILE A 220 10.20 9.85 -3.25
C ILE A 220 9.47 11.01 -3.91
N VAL A 221 8.37 10.72 -4.61
CA VAL A 221 7.55 11.74 -5.26
C VAL A 221 6.07 11.40 -5.07
N ALA A 222 5.29 12.36 -4.62
CA ALA A 222 3.83 12.31 -4.64
C ALA A 222 3.28 12.91 -5.93
N ASN A 223 2.21 12.33 -6.46
CA ASN A 223 1.44 12.87 -7.59
C ASN A 223 -0.04 12.74 -7.29
N ASP A 224 -0.80 13.82 -7.46
CA ASP A 224 -2.24 13.81 -7.35
C ASP A 224 -2.91 13.55 -8.72
N LEU A 225 -4.03 12.85 -8.66
CA LEU A 225 -4.94 12.64 -9.77
C LEU A 225 -6.32 13.09 -9.29
N TRP A 226 -6.70 14.31 -9.62
CA TRP A 226 -7.96 14.91 -9.19
C TRP A 226 -9.00 14.92 -10.31
N THR A 227 -10.28 14.83 -9.92
CA THR A 227 -11.42 15.06 -10.81
C THR A 227 -12.46 15.94 -10.15
N LEU A 228 -12.98 16.90 -10.90
CA LEU A 228 -14.08 17.73 -10.46
C LEU A 228 -15.42 17.00 -10.61
N ILE A 229 -15.60 16.26 -11.71
CA ILE A 229 -16.90 15.70 -12.10
C ILE A 229 -17.08 14.25 -11.63
N GLY A 230 -16.00 13.49 -11.43
CA GLY A 230 -16.07 12.05 -11.15
C GLY A 230 -15.84 11.20 -12.40
N GLY A 231 -16.36 9.97 -12.42
CA GLY A 231 -16.24 9.08 -13.59
C GLY A 231 -14.83 8.48 -13.79
N LYS A 232 -13.98 8.55 -12.76
CA LYS A 232 -12.56 8.13 -12.81
C LYS A 232 -12.28 6.81 -12.11
N LYS A 233 -13.31 6.08 -11.65
CA LYS A 233 -13.14 4.84 -10.88
C LYS A 233 -12.12 3.87 -11.48
N SER A 234 -12.23 3.59 -12.78
CA SER A 234 -11.31 2.64 -13.46
C SER A 234 -9.84 3.09 -13.42
N THR A 235 -9.59 4.40 -13.52
CA THR A 235 -8.24 4.96 -13.46
C THR A 235 -7.70 4.92 -12.04
N TYR A 236 -8.51 5.31 -11.05
CA TYR A 236 -8.11 5.24 -9.64
C TYR A 236 -7.89 3.81 -9.18
N TRP A 237 -8.79 2.90 -9.51
CA TRP A 237 -8.65 1.49 -9.17
C TRP A 237 -7.36 0.89 -9.73
N LYS A 238 -7.02 1.19 -10.98
CA LYS A 238 -5.75 0.75 -11.59
C LYS A 238 -4.53 1.30 -10.83
N GLN A 239 -4.58 2.55 -10.39
CA GLN A 239 -3.47 3.16 -9.65
C GLN A 239 -3.37 2.62 -8.22
N ILE A 240 -4.50 2.41 -7.53
CA ILE A 240 -4.53 1.73 -6.23
C ILE A 240 -3.87 0.36 -6.36
N LYS A 241 -4.35 -0.50 -7.28
CA LYS A 241 -3.76 -1.83 -7.51
C LYS A 241 -2.26 -1.75 -7.77
N LYS A 242 -1.83 -0.82 -8.62
CA LYS A 242 -0.41 -0.63 -8.94
C LYS A 242 0.43 -0.31 -7.70
N ASN A 243 0.06 0.73 -6.95
CA ASN A 243 0.87 1.17 -5.81
C ASN A 243 0.86 0.13 -4.69
N ILE A 244 -0.31 -0.46 -4.38
CA ILE A 244 -0.43 -1.50 -3.34
C ILE A 244 0.39 -2.74 -3.70
N ASN A 245 0.35 -3.20 -4.96
CA ASN A 245 1.17 -4.33 -5.43
C ASN A 245 2.68 -3.99 -5.52
N GLU A 246 3.04 -2.70 -5.50
CA GLU A 246 4.42 -2.24 -5.34
C GLU A 246 4.79 -2.05 -3.85
N GLY A 247 3.88 -2.33 -2.91
CA GLY A 247 4.09 -2.19 -1.47
C GLY A 247 3.97 -0.76 -0.95
N ILE A 248 3.33 0.14 -1.71
CA ILE A 248 3.23 1.57 -1.37
C ILE A 248 1.75 1.95 -1.20
N PRO A 249 1.36 2.55 -0.06
CA PRO A 249 0.00 3.05 0.15
C PRO A 249 -0.32 4.23 -0.78
N VAL A 250 -1.59 4.60 -0.86
CA VAL A 250 -2.06 5.80 -1.56
C VAL A 250 -3.02 6.58 -0.67
N THR A 251 -3.20 7.87 -0.92
CA THR A 251 -4.15 8.69 -0.16
C THR A 251 -5.36 9.00 -1.03
N LEU A 252 -6.54 8.62 -0.56
CA LEU A 252 -7.81 8.97 -1.19
C LEU A 252 -8.36 10.23 -0.53
N CYS A 253 -8.66 11.24 -1.34
CA CYS A 253 -9.45 12.40 -0.96
C CYS A 253 -10.85 12.25 -1.57
N THR A 254 -11.88 12.41 -0.76
CA THR A 254 -13.27 12.44 -1.20
C THR A 254 -13.85 13.81 -0.92
N GLY A 255 -14.59 14.36 -1.87
CA GLY A 255 -15.21 15.68 -1.72
C GLY A 255 -16.63 15.62 -1.18
N MET A 256 -17.35 16.73 -1.32
CA MET A 256 -18.64 16.98 -0.67
C MET A 256 -19.75 16.02 -1.07
N GLU A 257 -19.59 15.35 -2.20
CA GLU A 257 -20.60 14.54 -2.92
C GLU A 257 -20.37 13.03 -2.79
N SER A 258 -19.54 12.62 -1.83
CA SER A 258 -19.20 11.22 -1.61
C SER A 258 -20.18 10.48 -0.68
N GLY A 259 -21.04 11.20 0.05
CA GLY A 259 -22.00 10.65 1.00
C GLY A 259 -21.89 11.30 2.38
N ASN A 260 -22.38 10.62 3.43
CA ASN A 260 -22.34 11.09 4.82
C ASN A 260 -21.63 10.09 5.76
N GLY A 261 -21.01 9.06 5.21
CA GLY A 261 -20.25 8.06 5.94
C GLY A 261 -18.84 8.54 6.31
N LEU A 262 -18.08 7.68 7.01
CA LEU A 262 -16.76 8.02 7.54
C LEU A 262 -15.70 8.27 6.45
N PHE A 263 -15.93 7.80 5.23
CA PHE A 263 -15.06 8.08 4.10
C PHE A 263 -15.45 9.35 3.34
N ALA A 264 -16.55 10.03 3.69
CA ALA A 264 -16.99 11.22 2.99
C ALA A 264 -16.25 12.47 3.45
N ARG A 265 -15.95 13.40 2.52
CA ARG A 265 -15.31 14.70 2.80
C ARG A 265 -13.98 14.55 3.53
N HIS A 266 -13.20 13.53 3.16
CA HIS A 266 -12.11 13.08 4.01
C HIS A 266 -10.89 12.57 3.24
N TYR A 267 -9.73 12.59 3.92
CA TYR A 267 -8.48 12.03 3.43
C TYR A 267 -8.13 10.76 4.19
N THR A 268 -8.08 9.64 3.46
CA THR A 268 -7.81 8.31 4.01
C THR A 268 -6.60 7.67 3.35
N ASN A 269 -5.82 6.92 4.13
CA ASN A 269 -4.65 6.20 3.61
C ASN A 269 -5.07 4.78 3.24
N ILE A 270 -5.17 4.52 1.94
CA ILE A 270 -5.51 3.20 1.38
C ILE A 270 -4.25 2.34 1.38
N TYR A 271 -4.35 1.16 1.97
CA TYR A 271 -3.24 0.20 2.08
C TYR A 271 -3.60 -1.20 1.61
N GLY A 272 -4.83 -1.39 1.13
CA GLY A 272 -5.27 -2.64 0.57
C GLY A 272 -6.47 -2.50 -0.34
N TYR A 273 -6.77 -3.57 -1.06
CA TYR A 273 -7.99 -3.71 -1.83
C TYR A 273 -8.42 -5.17 -1.87
N GLU A 274 -9.72 -5.39 -2.02
CA GLU A 274 -10.30 -6.72 -2.16
C GLU A 274 -11.32 -6.75 -3.31
N THR A 275 -11.34 -7.86 -4.03
CA THR A 275 -12.36 -8.17 -5.02
C THR A 275 -13.14 -9.39 -4.58
N TRP A 276 -14.47 -9.30 -4.59
CA TRP A 276 -15.37 -10.36 -4.19
C TRP A 276 -16.28 -10.75 -5.35
N VAL A 277 -16.43 -12.05 -5.57
CA VAL A 277 -17.26 -12.63 -6.63
C VAL A 277 -18.47 -13.33 -6.01
N GLY A 278 -19.65 -12.79 -6.30
CA GLY A 278 -20.94 -13.34 -5.90
C GLY A 278 -21.42 -14.37 -6.91
N ILE A 279 -21.65 -15.60 -6.43
CA ILE A 279 -22.25 -16.69 -7.19
C ILE A 279 -23.75 -16.73 -6.84
N PRO A 280 -24.65 -16.51 -7.82
CA PRO A 280 -26.08 -16.43 -7.54
C PRO A 280 -26.68 -17.81 -7.24
N ASN A 281 -27.56 -17.87 -6.25
CA ASN A 281 -28.21 -19.09 -5.80
C ASN A 281 -29.17 -19.71 -6.84
N ASN A 282 -29.66 -18.89 -7.78
CA ASN A 282 -30.62 -19.29 -8.82
C ASN A 282 -29.99 -19.55 -10.20
N GLY A 283 -28.66 -19.51 -10.31
CA GLY A 283 -27.96 -19.66 -11.59
C GLY A 283 -28.03 -18.43 -12.50
N GLY A 284 -28.36 -17.26 -11.96
CA GLY A 284 -28.31 -15.97 -12.66
C GLY A 284 -26.89 -15.47 -12.97
N GLU A 285 -26.75 -14.16 -13.18
CA GLU A 285 -25.44 -13.53 -13.46
C GLU A 285 -24.60 -13.37 -12.19
N ARG A 286 -23.29 -13.61 -12.33
CA ARG A 286 -22.31 -13.34 -11.27
C ARG A 286 -22.21 -11.84 -11.02
N LEU A 287 -21.97 -11.48 -9.76
CA LEU A 287 -21.72 -10.11 -9.36
C LEU A 287 -20.27 -9.95 -8.90
N THR A 288 -19.64 -8.82 -9.21
CA THR A 288 -18.31 -8.49 -8.69
C THR A 288 -18.43 -7.23 -7.84
N LYS A 289 -17.86 -7.28 -6.64
CA LYS A 289 -17.78 -6.15 -5.71
C LYS A 289 -16.33 -5.89 -5.35
N GLN A 290 -16.00 -4.61 -5.20
CA GLN A 290 -14.64 -4.14 -4.98
C GLN A 290 -14.63 -3.25 -3.75
N PHE A 291 -13.65 -3.47 -2.89
CA PHE A 291 -13.49 -2.70 -1.66
C PHE A 291 -12.08 -2.17 -1.56
N ILE A 292 -11.94 -0.95 -1.04
CA ILE A 292 -10.65 -0.39 -0.62
C ILE A 292 -10.52 -0.58 0.89
N LYS A 293 -9.33 -0.93 1.37
CA LYS A 293 -9.00 -1.06 2.79
C LYS A 293 -8.14 0.13 3.22
N ALA A 294 -8.50 0.79 4.32
CA ALA A 294 -7.95 2.10 4.65
C ALA A 294 -7.71 2.33 6.14
N ARG A 295 -6.76 3.23 6.42
CA ARG A 295 -6.68 4.00 7.67
C ARG A 295 -7.45 5.28 7.51
N LEU A 296 -8.30 5.56 8.49
CA LEU A 296 -9.12 6.76 8.49
C LEU A 296 -8.32 7.98 8.96
N ASN A 297 -7.21 7.80 9.66
CA ASN A 297 -6.33 8.88 10.15
C ASN A 297 -6.97 9.85 11.18
N PHE A 298 -7.98 9.42 11.94
CA PHE A 298 -8.59 10.20 13.02
C PHE A 298 -8.68 9.48 14.37
N GLY A 299 -7.88 8.43 14.55
CA GLY A 299 -7.64 7.80 15.86
C GLY A 299 -8.44 6.53 16.10
N GLU A 300 -9.06 5.96 15.06
CA GLU A 300 -9.85 4.74 15.15
C GLU A 300 -9.01 3.49 14.91
N SER A 301 -9.04 2.51 15.82
CA SER A 301 -8.16 1.34 15.75
C SER A 301 -8.62 0.23 14.81
N ASP A 302 -9.86 0.31 14.33
CA ASP A 302 -10.47 -0.77 13.55
C ASP A 302 -9.93 -0.82 12.11
N GLU A 303 -10.12 -1.97 11.47
CA GLU A 303 -9.89 -2.10 10.03
C GLU A 303 -11.15 -1.67 9.28
N TYR A 304 -11.01 -0.70 8.39
CA TYR A 304 -12.12 -0.16 7.64
C TYR A 304 -11.97 -0.42 6.15
N TYR A 305 -13.09 -0.81 5.56
CA TYR A 305 -13.29 -0.94 4.14
C TYR A 305 -14.29 0.10 3.68
N CYS A 306 -14.23 0.44 2.39
CA CYS A 306 -15.21 1.27 1.72
C CYS A 306 -15.53 0.65 0.36
N ASP A 307 -16.77 0.76 -0.10
CA ASP A 307 -17.14 0.32 -1.46
C ASP A 307 -16.36 1.16 -2.48
N ALA A 308 -15.69 0.49 -3.42
CA ALA A 308 -14.89 1.16 -4.45
C ALA A 308 -15.73 2.01 -5.42
N GLU A 309 -17.07 1.95 -5.38
CA GLU A 309 -17.92 2.94 -6.05
C GLU A 309 -17.65 4.38 -5.59
N ILE A 310 -17.10 4.60 -4.39
CA ILE A 310 -16.71 5.94 -3.92
C ILE A 310 -15.71 6.63 -4.86
N LEU A 311 -14.91 5.85 -5.58
CA LEU A 311 -13.90 6.36 -6.52
C LEU A 311 -14.51 7.02 -7.76
N ASP A 312 -15.81 6.86 -7.99
CA ASP A 312 -16.52 7.48 -9.11
C ASP A 312 -17.15 8.82 -8.76
N CYS A 313 -17.15 9.20 -7.48
CA CYS A 313 -17.77 10.43 -7.01
C CYS A 313 -17.04 11.70 -7.49
N ALA A 314 -17.80 12.79 -7.60
CA ALA A 314 -17.28 14.12 -7.89
C ALA A 314 -16.32 14.60 -6.79
N GLN A 315 -15.42 15.53 -7.14
CA GLN A 315 -14.42 16.09 -6.23
C GLN A 315 -13.53 15.05 -5.54
N THR A 316 -13.27 13.93 -6.22
CA THR A 316 -12.39 12.87 -5.71
C THR A 316 -10.96 13.10 -6.20
N ALA A 317 -9.98 12.78 -5.37
CA ALA A 317 -8.59 12.68 -5.79
C ALA A 317 -7.91 11.44 -5.23
N LEU A 318 -6.93 10.96 -5.99
CA LEU A 318 -5.99 9.96 -5.52
C LEU A 318 -4.57 10.56 -5.53
N ILE A 319 -3.92 10.60 -4.37
CA ILE A 319 -2.50 10.92 -4.27
C ILE A 319 -1.72 9.62 -4.23
N THR A 320 -0.85 9.45 -5.22
CA THR A 320 0.03 8.28 -5.37
C THR A 320 1.45 8.64 -4.99
N TYR A 321 2.17 7.68 -4.42
CA TYR A 321 3.55 7.87 -3.99
C TYR A 321 4.45 6.90 -4.74
N LYS A 322 5.55 7.40 -5.28
CA LYS A 322 6.48 6.60 -6.07
C LYS A 322 7.86 6.59 -5.43
N LEU A 323 8.42 5.39 -5.29
CA LEU A 323 9.84 5.20 -5.05
C LEU A 323 10.60 5.14 -6.38
N ASN A 324 11.63 5.98 -6.50
CA ASN A 324 12.58 5.92 -7.60
C ASN A 324 13.89 5.34 -7.06
N TYR A 325 14.43 4.37 -7.78
CA TYR A 325 15.71 3.76 -7.51
C TYR A 325 16.78 4.41 -8.39
N ASN A 326 18.02 4.46 -7.90
CA ASN A 326 19.14 5.04 -8.63
C ASN A 326 19.51 4.15 -9.82
N ASP A 327 19.46 2.83 -9.62
CA ASP A 327 19.83 1.85 -10.64
C ASP A 327 19.20 0.47 -10.33
N SER A 328 19.29 -0.44 -11.30
CA SER A 328 18.81 -1.81 -11.16
C SER A 328 19.67 -2.79 -11.94
N TYR A 329 19.68 -4.05 -11.53
CA TYR A 329 20.29 -5.12 -12.29
C TYR A 329 19.61 -6.46 -12.03
N THR A 330 19.70 -7.33 -13.03
CA THR A 330 19.13 -8.67 -12.97
C THR A 330 20.23 -9.74 -12.95
N PHE A 331 19.91 -10.89 -12.36
CA PHE A 331 20.69 -12.12 -12.47
C PHE A 331 19.76 -13.33 -12.34
N SER A 332 20.24 -14.49 -12.77
CA SER A 332 19.46 -15.73 -12.89
C SER A 332 20.13 -16.88 -12.13
N ASP A 333 19.45 -18.02 -12.05
CA ASP A 333 20.02 -19.24 -11.51
C ASP A 333 21.33 -19.68 -12.21
N SER A 334 21.42 -19.47 -13.52
CA SER A 334 22.56 -19.84 -14.35
C SER A 334 23.85 -19.09 -13.97
N ASP A 335 23.73 -17.91 -13.35
CA ASP A 335 24.87 -17.14 -12.85
C ASP A 335 25.58 -17.84 -11.68
N PHE A 336 24.93 -18.82 -11.05
CA PHE A 336 25.49 -19.65 -9.99
C PHE A 336 26.15 -20.94 -10.51
N ALA A 337 26.02 -21.27 -11.80
CA ALA A 337 26.36 -22.59 -12.35
C ALA A 337 27.81 -23.02 -12.13
N ASN A 338 28.76 -22.08 -12.17
CA ASN A 338 30.18 -22.38 -11.97
C ASN A 338 30.61 -22.31 -10.50
N TYR A 339 29.77 -21.77 -9.63
CA TYR A 339 30.10 -21.49 -8.24
C TYR A 339 29.44 -22.49 -7.28
N PHE A 340 28.21 -22.92 -7.59
CA PHE A 340 27.36 -23.71 -6.70
C PHE A 340 27.35 -25.19 -7.06
N VAL A 341 28.50 -25.68 -7.51
CA VAL A 341 28.80 -27.07 -7.87
C VAL A 341 29.95 -27.61 -7.04
N ASN A 342 30.19 -28.91 -7.10
CA ASN A 342 31.32 -29.58 -6.45
C ASN A 342 32.58 -29.52 -7.33
N GLN A 343 33.67 -30.15 -6.88
CA GLN A 343 34.95 -30.19 -7.61
C GLN A 343 34.87 -30.90 -8.98
N SER A 344 33.86 -31.74 -9.21
CA SER A 344 33.62 -32.39 -10.50
C SER A 344 32.65 -31.61 -11.39
N GLY A 345 32.26 -30.39 -10.99
CA GLY A 345 31.30 -29.56 -11.72
C GLY A 345 29.85 -30.04 -11.60
N SER A 346 29.52 -30.91 -10.65
CA SER A 346 28.17 -31.42 -10.43
C SER A 346 27.52 -30.77 -9.21
N GLY A 347 26.20 -30.55 -9.25
CA GLY A 347 25.45 -30.03 -8.10
C GLY A 347 25.61 -30.90 -6.85
N GLN A 348 25.82 -30.26 -5.69
CA GLN A 348 25.96 -30.93 -4.39
C GLN A 348 25.36 -30.10 -3.26
N TYR A 349 24.47 -30.74 -2.50
CA TYR A 349 23.94 -30.21 -1.25
C TYR A 349 24.88 -30.52 -0.08
N PHE A 350 25.46 -29.48 0.53
CA PHE A 350 26.32 -29.60 1.70
C PHE A 350 25.51 -29.54 3.01
N PHE A 351 25.95 -30.30 4.02
CA PHE A 351 25.42 -30.27 5.40
C PHE A 351 26.13 -29.24 6.30
N TYR A 352 26.99 -28.43 5.70
CA TYR A 352 27.76 -27.38 6.34
C TYR A 352 27.80 -26.18 5.40
N ASN A 353 28.11 -25.02 5.96
CA ASN A 353 28.10 -23.77 5.22
C ASN A 353 29.24 -23.71 4.21
N ILE A 354 28.94 -23.20 3.03
CA ILE A 354 29.92 -22.88 1.99
C ILE A 354 29.79 -21.40 1.68
N ASP A 355 30.89 -20.68 1.81
CA ASP A 355 30.98 -19.28 1.41
C ASP A 355 31.62 -19.20 0.02
N THR A 356 31.00 -18.47 -0.90
CA THR A 356 31.47 -18.36 -2.28
C THR A 356 31.07 -17.01 -2.87
N PRO A 357 32.03 -16.16 -3.27
CA PRO A 357 31.71 -14.98 -4.07
C PRO A 357 31.21 -15.40 -5.45
N VAL A 358 30.19 -14.72 -5.97
CA VAL A 358 29.64 -14.93 -7.32
C VAL A 358 29.83 -13.64 -8.11
N THR A 359 30.53 -13.74 -9.24
CA THR A 359 30.66 -12.62 -10.18
C THR A 359 29.52 -12.68 -11.18
N LEU A 360 28.67 -11.67 -11.16
CA LEU A 360 27.51 -11.51 -12.04
C LEU A 360 27.92 -11.03 -13.44
N PRO A 361 27.05 -11.19 -14.47
CA PRO A 361 27.35 -10.78 -15.85
C PRO A 361 27.69 -9.29 -16.01
N ASN A 362 27.13 -8.44 -15.15
CA ASN A 362 27.41 -7.00 -15.12
C ASN A 362 28.74 -6.65 -14.42
N GLY A 363 29.52 -7.65 -14.00
CA GLY A 363 30.79 -7.49 -13.31
C GLY A 363 30.69 -7.19 -11.81
N LYS A 364 29.47 -7.04 -11.26
CA LYS A 364 29.27 -6.93 -9.80
C LYS A 364 29.60 -8.27 -9.14
N ILE A 365 30.11 -8.21 -7.92
CA ILE A 365 30.40 -9.40 -7.10
C ILE A 365 29.46 -9.39 -5.90
N ILE A 366 28.66 -10.43 -5.77
CA ILE A 366 27.87 -10.69 -4.56
C ILE A 366 28.61 -11.71 -3.69
N GLN A 367 28.60 -11.49 -2.38
CA GLN A 367 29.11 -12.50 -1.45
C GLN A 367 27.97 -13.43 -1.08
N THR A 368 28.21 -14.73 -1.06
CA THR A 368 27.18 -15.69 -0.69
C THR A 368 27.65 -16.62 0.41
N SER A 369 26.72 -17.02 1.28
CA SER A 369 26.85 -18.17 2.17
C SER A 369 25.67 -19.09 1.92
N ARG A 370 25.91 -20.38 1.76
CA ARG A 370 24.85 -21.35 1.45
C ARG A 370 24.92 -22.58 2.34
N LEU A 371 23.75 -23.08 2.70
CA LEU A 371 23.56 -24.39 3.33
C LEU A 371 22.48 -25.12 2.56
N ARG A 372 22.73 -26.38 2.17
CA ARG A 372 21.72 -27.20 1.47
C ARG A 372 21.07 -26.49 0.26
N THR A 373 21.85 -25.67 -0.43
CA THR A 373 21.48 -24.98 -1.67
C THR A 373 22.54 -25.23 -2.72
N SER A 374 22.17 -25.53 -3.97
CA SER A 374 23.13 -25.85 -5.04
C SER A 374 22.53 -25.58 -6.41
N PHE A 375 23.37 -25.41 -7.43
CA PHE A 375 22.96 -25.49 -8.82
C PHE A 375 22.89 -26.97 -9.23
N ILE A 376 21.70 -27.48 -9.53
CA ILE A 376 21.45 -28.91 -9.77
C ILE A 376 20.95 -29.17 -11.19
N GLU A 377 21.26 -30.36 -11.69
CA GLU A 377 20.89 -30.82 -13.04
C GLU A 377 21.38 -29.91 -14.17
N ASN A 378 22.38 -29.07 -13.90
CA ASN A 378 22.90 -28.04 -14.80
C ASN A 378 21.85 -27.00 -15.25
N GLU A 379 20.77 -26.86 -14.50
CA GLU A 379 19.64 -26.02 -14.90
C GLU A 379 19.17 -25.10 -13.79
N TYR A 380 19.09 -25.55 -12.54
CA TYR A 380 18.33 -24.82 -11.51
C TYR A 380 19.11 -24.53 -10.23
N LEU A 381 18.91 -23.35 -9.66
CA LEU A 381 19.33 -23.01 -8.31
C LEU A 381 18.28 -23.47 -7.29
N VAL A 382 18.65 -24.41 -6.42
CA VAL A 382 17.65 -25.13 -5.60
C VAL A 382 18.10 -25.27 -4.15
N MET A 383 17.20 -24.96 -3.23
CA MET A 383 17.32 -25.22 -1.79
C MET A 383 16.65 -26.55 -1.42
N SER A 384 17.09 -27.26 -0.37
CA SER A 384 16.45 -28.52 0.05
C SER A 384 16.57 -28.75 1.56
N PRO A 385 15.58 -28.29 2.37
CA PRO A 385 15.56 -28.46 3.82
C PRO A 385 15.11 -29.87 4.25
N ASN A 386 14.29 -30.57 3.45
CA ASN A 386 13.78 -31.90 3.80
C ASN A 386 14.77 -33.02 3.42
N ARG A 387 15.77 -33.16 4.26
CA ARG A 387 16.72 -34.27 4.24
C ARG A 387 16.96 -34.71 5.67
N LYS A 388 16.91 -36.02 5.92
CA LYS A 388 17.21 -36.58 7.24
C LYS A 388 18.50 -35.95 7.80
N ASP A 389 18.41 -35.48 9.05
CA ASP A 389 19.48 -34.80 9.80
C ASP A 389 19.91 -33.42 9.27
N ALA A 390 19.15 -32.78 8.36
CA ALA A 390 19.38 -31.41 7.89
C ALA A 390 18.37 -30.41 8.48
N GLY A 391 17.11 -30.45 8.04
CA GLY A 391 16.03 -29.60 8.55
C GLY A 391 16.06 -28.12 8.15
N THR A 392 17.17 -27.63 7.59
CA THR A 392 17.35 -26.23 7.19
C THR A 392 18.10 -26.14 5.85
N ALA A 393 17.70 -25.19 5.02
CA ALA A 393 18.43 -24.76 3.82
C ALA A 393 18.37 -23.24 3.69
N TYR A 394 19.42 -22.62 3.15
CA TYR A 394 19.41 -21.18 2.89
C TYR A 394 20.39 -20.76 1.79
N LEU A 395 20.11 -19.59 1.24
CA LEU A 395 21.01 -18.79 0.41
C LEU A 395 21.07 -17.38 0.98
N ASP A 396 22.18 -17.04 1.61
CA ASP A 396 22.50 -15.71 2.13
C ASP A 396 23.32 -14.95 1.08
N ILE A 397 22.91 -13.72 0.78
CA ILE A 397 23.50 -12.86 -0.23
C ILE A 397 23.80 -11.51 0.42
N THR A 398 25.07 -11.10 0.37
CA THR A 398 25.48 -9.72 0.65
C THR A 398 25.79 -9.01 -0.66
N PHE A 399 25.04 -7.94 -0.90
CA PHE A 399 25.14 -7.10 -2.08
C PHE A 399 26.21 -6.01 -1.92
N PRO A 400 26.79 -5.53 -3.03
CA PRO A 400 27.78 -4.45 -3.00
C PRO A 400 27.19 -3.08 -2.64
N HIS A 401 25.86 -2.93 -2.69
CA HIS A 401 25.13 -1.72 -2.33
C HIS A 401 23.95 -2.09 -1.44
N ASN A 402 23.43 -1.12 -0.69
CA ASN A 402 22.15 -1.30 -0.02
C ASN A 402 21.07 -1.45 -1.09
N ILE A 403 20.18 -2.42 -0.94
CA ILE A 403 19.09 -2.71 -1.85
C ILE A 403 17.77 -2.23 -1.23
N SER A 404 16.89 -1.71 -2.06
CA SER A 404 15.57 -1.23 -1.64
C SER A 404 14.45 -2.16 -2.09
N ARG A 405 14.65 -2.87 -3.22
CA ARG A 405 13.67 -3.79 -3.79
C ARG A 405 14.35 -5.03 -4.36
N LEU A 406 13.71 -6.17 -4.17
CA LEU A 406 14.01 -7.42 -4.86
C LEU A 406 12.74 -7.98 -5.47
N SER A 407 12.80 -8.36 -6.74
CA SER A 407 11.87 -9.31 -7.35
C SER A 407 12.58 -10.61 -7.63
N PHE A 408 11.91 -11.74 -7.49
CA PHE A 408 12.43 -13.07 -7.81
C PHE A 408 11.31 -14.05 -8.11
N ASP A 409 11.64 -15.11 -8.83
CA ASP A 409 10.73 -16.21 -9.13
C ASP A 409 11.02 -17.41 -8.24
N SER A 410 9.97 -18.10 -7.80
CA SER A 410 10.11 -19.33 -7.04
C SER A 410 9.04 -20.37 -7.38
N SER A 411 9.43 -21.64 -7.29
CA SER A 411 8.55 -22.79 -7.48
C SER A 411 9.02 -23.95 -6.61
N MET A 412 8.12 -24.89 -6.36
CA MET A 412 8.51 -26.21 -5.91
C MET A 412 9.10 -26.99 -7.09
N TRP A 413 10.13 -27.78 -6.80
CA TRP A 413 10.79 -28.61 -7.81
C TRP A 413 9.83 -29.59 -8.51
N SER A 414 8.85 -30.11 -7.78
CA SER A 414 7.81 -31.01 -8.28
C SER A 414 6.64 -31.12 -7.30
N SER A 415 5.56 -31.78 -7.70
CA SER A 415 4.45 -32.10 -6.81
C SER A 415 4.79 -33.14 -5.73
N LEU A 416 5.95 -33.79 -5.82
CA LEU A 416 6.40 -34.85 -4.91
C LEU A 416 7.50 -34.38 -3.93
N GLU A 417 7.54 -33.09 -3.58
CA GLU A 417 8.56 -32.55 -2.67
C GLU A 417 8.24 -32.76 -1.19
N GLY A 418 6.98 -32.94 -0.80
CA GLY A 418 6.60 -33.18 0.59
C GLY A 418 6.69 -31.93 1.46
N ALA A 419 6.10 -30.82 1.01
CA ALA A 419 6.03 -29.52 1.68
C ALA A 419 5.31 -29.53 3.06
N ILE A 420 4.71 -30.66 3.45
CA ILE A 420 4.08 -30.81 4.76
C ILE A 420 5.14 -30.57 5.84
N TYR A 421 5.00 -29.46 6.58
CA TYR A 421 5.94 -28.95 7.62
C TYR A 421 7.12 -28.12 7.14
N GLU A 422 7.10 -27.66 5.90
CA GLU A 422 8.07 -26.70 5.37
C GLU A 422 7.66 -25.26 5.64
N SER A 423 8.64 -24.39 5.79
CA SER A 423 8.46 -22.95 5.78
C SER A 423 9.48 -22.33 4.85
N PHE A 424 9.09 -21.30 4.10
CA PHE A 424 9.99 -20.53 3.27
C PHE A 424 9.83 -19.05 3.57
N SER A 425 10.95 -18.34 3.75
CA SER A 425 10.94 -16.90 3.96
C SER A 425 12.09 -16.20 3.26
N VAL A 426 11.86 -14.93 2.96
CA VAL A 426 12.90 -13.96 2.62
C VAL A 426 13.14 -13.10 3.86
N GLN A 427 14.40 -13.03 4.26
CA GLN A 427 14.82 -12.33 5.47
C GLN A 427 15.90 -11.31 5.14
N TYR A 428 16.00 -10.25 5.93
CA TYR A 428 17.11 -9.29 5.87
C TYR A 428 17.85 -9.24 7.20
N PHE A 429 19.12 -8.83 7.14
CA PHE A 429 19.96 -8.74 8.32
C PHE A 429 19.99 -7.30 8.85
N LYS A 430 19.59 -7.09 10.11
CA LYS A 430 19.61 -5.79 10.79
C LYS A 430 20.00 -5.98 12.24
N ASP A 431 20.90 -5.12 12.74
CA ASP A 431 21.33 -5.06 14.14
C ASP A 431 21.78 -6.40 14.76
N GLY A 432 22.38 -7.28 13.95
CA GLY A 432 22.88 -8.58 14.40
C GLY A 432 21.89 -9.74 14.28
N GLU A 433 20.66 -9.46 13.85
CA GLU A 433 19.57 -10.42 13.77
C GLU A 433 19.01 -10.55 12.35
N TRP A 434 18.37 -11.69 12.09
CA TRP A 434 17.63 -11.93 10.86
C TRP A 434 16.16 -11.63 11.10
N ILE A 435 15.58 -10.76 10.28
CA ILE A 435 14.18 -10.35 10.36
C ILE A 435 13.43 -10.92 9.16
N ASP A 436 12.30 -11.60 9.42
CA ASP A 436 11.40 -12.08 8.37
C ASP A 436 10.74 -10.90 7.66
N GLN A 437 10.96 -10.79 6.35
CA GLN A 437 10.37 -9.74 5.51
C GLN A 437 9.24 -10.26 4.65
N LYS A 438 9.34 -11.49 4.15
CA LYS A 438 8.26 -12.16 3.43
C LYS A 438 8.22 -13.62 3.81
N ILE A 439 7.05 -14.10 4.18
CA ILE A 439 6.78 -15.52 4.43
C ILE A 439 5.99 -16.03 3.22
N ILE A 440 6.41 -17.17 2.69
CA ILE A 440 5.80 -17.81 1.53
C ILE A 440 5.45 -19.23 1.96
N ASP A 441 4.21 -19.63 1.80
CA ASP A 441 3.83 -21.02 2.01
C ASP A 441 4.32 -21.86 0.81
N PRO A 442 5.24 -22.83 1.01
CA PRO A 442 5.67 -23.70 -0.08
C PRO A 442 4.53 -24.51 -0.73
N TYR A 443 3.37 -24.62 -0.10
CA TYR A 443 2.18 -25.24 -0.70
C TYR A 443 1.49 -24.39 -1.77
N GLU A 444 1.61 -23.08 -1.66
CA GLU A 444 1.01 -22.12 -2.60
C GLU A 444 1.91 -21.92 -3.82
N LEU A 445 3.18 -22.33 -3.72
CA LEU A 445 4.11 -22.30 -4.84
C LEU A 445 3.71 -23.30 -5.93
N SER A 446 3.77 -22.84 -7.18
CA SER A 446 3.68 -23.70 -8.35
C SER A 446 4.61 -24.90 -8.25
N THR A 447 4.09 -26.08 -8.61
CA THR A 447 4.86 -27.32 -8.70
C THR A 447 5.42 -27.57 -10.12
N LEU A 448 5.22 -26.60 -11.02
CA LEU A 448 5.71 -26.59 -12.38
C LEU A 448 6.84 -25.56 -12.51
N LYS A 449 8.08 -26.04 -12.63
CA LYS A 449 9.27 -25.16 -12.73
C LYS A 449 9.25 -24.18 -13.91
N SER A 450 8.45 -24.46 -14.93
CA SER A 450 8.26 -23.58 -16.10
C SER A 450 7.25 -22.45 -15.88
N GLU A 451 6.49 -22.52 -14.79
CA GLU A 451 5.46 -21.54 -14.42
C GLU A 451 5.68 -21.16 -12.95
N PRO A 452 6.82 -20.53 -12.59
CA PRO A 452 7.08 -20.13 -11.22
C PRO A 452 6.22 -18.93 -10.81
N GLU A 453 6.05 -18.77 -9.50
CA GLU A 453 5.40 -17.59 -8.92
C GLU A 453 6.41 -16.45 -8.80
N ASN A 454 5.99 -15.23 -9.12
CA ASN A 454 6.81 -14.03 -8.98
C ASN A 454 6.51 -13.32 -7.65
N PHE A 455 7.56 -12.94 -6.94
CA PHE A 455 7.45 -12.22 -5.67
C PHE A 455 8.21 -10.91 -5.72
N ILE A 456 7.62 -9.87 -5.13
CA ILE A 456 8.26 -8.58 -4.90
C ILE A 456 8.42 -8.39 -3.39
N VAL A 457 9.58 -7.88 -2.98
CA VAL A 457 9.91 -7.55 -1.60
C VAL A 457 10.55 -6.17 -1.56
N LEU A 458 10.02 -5.28 -0.72
CA LEU A 458 10.69 -4.03 -0.34
C LEU A 458 11.47 -4.24 0.95
N PHE A 459 12.64 -3.63 1.04
CA PHE A 459 13.50 -3.68 2.22
C PHE A 459 13.73 -2.29 2.80
N PRO A 460 14.03 -2.20 4.11
CA PRO A 460 14.59 -1.00 4.70
C PRO A 460 15.80 -0.48 3.91
N LYS A 461 15.88 0.84 3.68
CA LYS A 461 16.87 1.53 2.83
C LYS A 461 18.34 1.16 3.12
N THR A 462 18.64 0.72 4.34
CA THR A 462 20.00 0.37 4.79
C THR A 462 20.37 -1.11 4.58
N THR A 463 19.45 -1.91 4.03
CA THR A 463 19.63 -3.36 3.85
C THR A 463 20.63 -3.67 2.74
N ASN A 464 21.71 -4.38 3.02
CA ASN A 464 22.61 -4.90 1.98
C ASN A 464 22.78 -6.42 2.03
N ARG A 465 22.16 -7.09 2.99
CA ARG A 465 22.28 -8.53 3.20
C ARG A 465 20.91 -9.14 3.43
N ILE A 466 20.59 -10.12 2.61
CA ILE A 466 19.34 -10.88 2.67
C ILE A 466 19.64 -12.37 2.71
N ARG A 467 18.63 -13.17 3.06
CA ARG A 467 18.66 -14.59 2.77
C ARG A 467 17.30 -15.13 2.38
N PHE A 468 17.33 -16.10 1.48
CA PHE A 468 16.26 -17.08 1.30
C PHE A 468 16.46 -18.17 2.35
N TYR A 469 15.45 -18.42 3.18
CA TYR A 469 15.55 -19.31 4.33
C TYR A 469 14.41 -20.32 4.33
N ALA A 470 14.74 -21.60 4.30
CA ALA A 470 13.76 -22.67 4.31
C ALA A 470 14.02 -23.64 5.48
N THR A 471 12.95 -24.05 6.16
CA THR A 471 13.04 -25.06 7.23
C THR A 471 12.05 -26.18 7.01
N HIS A 472 12.33 -27.34 7.59
CA HIS A 472 11.41 -28.47 7.66
C HIS A 472 11.42 -29.03 9.09
N ARG A 473 10.28 -28.98 9.80
CA ARG A 473 10.24 -29.32 11.25
C ARG A 473 10.49 -30.79 11.57
N LYS A 474 10.19 -31.71 10.64
CA LYS A 474 10.37 -33.17 10.80
C LYS A 474 11.09 -33.81 9.61
N PRO A 475 12.35 -33.46 9.34
CA PRO A 475 13.01 -33.83 8.09
C PRO A 475 13.24 -35.34 8.08
N THR A 476 12.56 -36.04 7.17
CA THR A 476 12.58 -37.52 7.08
C THR A 476 13.06 -38.02 5.72
N GLY A 477 13.31 -37.11 4.77
CA GLY A 477 13.75 -37.46 3.42
C GLY A 477 14.99 -38.35 3.39
N ASP A 478 14.85 -39.54 2.81
CA ASP A 478 15.94 -40.46 2.46
C ASP A 478 16.69 -40.02 1.19
N LYS A 479 16.14 -39.00 0.50
CA LYS A 479 16.69 -38.22 -0.61
C LYS A 479 16.55 -36.73 -0.32
N ASN A 480 17.02 -35.87 -1.23
CA ASN A 480 16.77 -34.42 -1.15
C ASN A 480 15.32 -34.16 -1.54
N LYS A 481 14.54 -33.60 -0.62
CA LYS A 481 13.13 -33.23 -0.78
C LYS A 481 12.91 -31.80 -0.31
N GLY A 482 11.67 -31.32 -0.39
CA GLY A 482 11.35 -29.93 -0.07
C GLY A 482 12.00 -28.93 -0.97
N ARG A 483 12.24 -29.32 -2.23
CA ARG A 483 13.12 -28.54 -3.10
C ARG A 483 12.39 -27.30 -3.60
N ILE A 484 12.98 -26.15 -3.30
CA ILE A 484 12.50 -24.83 -3.71
C ILE A 484 13.49 -24.29 -4.74
N CYS A 485 13.01 -23.99 -5.94
CA CYS A 485 13.75 -23.34 -7.01
C CYS A 485 13.69 -21.82 -6.83
N LEU A 486 14.78 -21.14 -7.15
CA LEU A 486 14.88 -19.69 -7.15
C LEU A 486 15.48 -19.22 -8.48
N ASP A 487 14.89 -18.21 -9.11
CA ASP A 487 15.37 -17.68 -10.38
C ASP A 487 14.97 -16.19 -10.58
N ASN A 488 15.38 -15.58 -11.69
CA ASN A 488 14.95 -14.28 -12.20
C ASN A 488 14.97 -13.16 -11.16
N PHE A 489 16.14 -12.98 -10.54
CA PHE A 489 16.34 -11.92 -9.56
C PHE A 489 16.46 -10.56 -10.25
N ASP A 490 15.67 -9.59 -9.81
CA ASP A 490 15.74 -8.18 -10.19
C ASP A 490 15.94 -7.33 -8.93
N VAL A 491 17.07 -6.64 -8.85
CA VAL A 491 17.49 -5.86 -7.68
C VAL A 491 17.48 -4.38 -8.03
N SER A 492 16.81 -3.57 -7.22
CA SER A 492 16.80 -2.10 -7.35
C SER A 492 17.39 -1.43 -6.10
N TYR A 493 18.21 -0.38 -6.30
CA TYR A 493 18.99 0.29 -5.25
C TYR A 493 19.18 1.79 -5.47
#